data_AF-A0A2G8TBB9-F1
#
_entry.id   AF-A0A2G8TBB9-F1
#
_cell.length_a   1.000
_cell.length_b   1.000
_cell.length_c   1.000
_cell.angle_alpha   90.00
_cell.angle_beta   90.00
_cell.angle_gamma   90.00
#
_symmetry.space_group_name_H-M   'P 1'
#
loop_
_entity.id
_entity.type
_entity.pdbx_description
1 polymer ?
#
loop_
_entity_poly.entity_id
_entity_poly.type
_entity_poly.pdbx_seq_one_letter_code
_entity_poly.pdbx_strand_id
1 'polypeptide(L)'
;GYVEWAFAKRNKMSHTQLKNKDGVFLQPDDENFKAAAANAEWTKTPGFGVVLTDMSGKAAWPITGASYILMHKTQADGVKGKEVLKFFDWAYKNGDAAAAELDYVPMPDVVTKQVQDAWKANLKDAAGKAIW
;
A
#
# COMPACT_ATOMS: atom_id res chain seq x y z
N GLY A 1 -4.38 -6.59 -23.02
CA GLY A 1 -4.81 -7.13 -21.72
C GLY A 1 -4.47 -6.14 -20.62
N TYR A 2 -4.76 -6.46 -19.36
CA TYR A 2 -4.32 -5.70 -18.19
C TYR A 2 -3.27 -6.51 -17.42
N VAL A 3 -2.19 -5.86 -17.02
CA VAL A 3 -1.09 -6.45 -16.24
C VAL A 3 -0.62 -5.44 -15.20
N GLU A 4 0.00 -5.92 -14.13
CA GLU A 4 0.67 -5.06 -13.16
C GLU A 4 1.86 -4.34 -13.83
N TRP A 5 2.18 -3.12 -13.38
CA TRP A 5 3.12 -2.21 -14.05
C TRP A 5 4.53 -2.77 -14.17
N ALA A 6 5.07 -3.41 -13.12
CA ALA A 6 6.38 -4.06 -13.15
C ALA A 6 6.49 -5.03 -14.33
N PHE A 7 5.42 -5.79 -14.59
CA PHE A 7 5.42 -6.74 -15.69
C PHE A 7 5.54 -6.05 -17.06
N ALA A 8 4.79 -4.97 -17.29
CA ALA A 8 4.88 -4.22 -18.53
C ALA A 8 6.27 -3.56 -18.70
N LYS A 9 6.79 -2.93 -17.65
CA LYS A 9 8.08 -2.23 -17.63
C LYS A 9 9.24 -3.18 -17.91
N ARG A 10 9.33 -4.31 -17.17
CA ARG A 10 10.42 -5.29 -17.31
C ARG A 10 10.44 -5.98 -18.66
N ASN A 11 9.27 -6.25 -19.24
CA ASN A 11 9.15 -6.91 -20.54
C ASN A 11 9.12 -5.91 -21.72
N LYS A 12 9.32 -4.61 -21.46
CA LYS A 12 9.32 -3.54 -22.48
C LYS A 12 8.06 -3.58 -23.35
N MET A 13 6.92 -3.85 -22.72
CA MET A 13 5.64 -3.94 -23.42
C MET A 13 5.14 -2.55 -23.79
N SER A 14 4.54 -2.40 -24.97
CA SER A 14 3.79 -1.20 -25.30
C SER A 14 2.64 -1.02 -24.30
N HIS A 15 2.49 0.18 -23.76
CA HIS A 15 1.44 0.57 -22.83
C HIS A 15 0.77 1.86 -23.30
N THR A 16 -0.33 2.24 -22.63
CA THR A 16 -1.11 3.43 -22.95
C THR A 16 -1.08 4.42 -21.80
N GLN A 17 -1.24 5.71 -22.12
CA GLN A 17 -1.69 6.69 -21.15
C GLN A 17 -3.18 6.51 -20.86
N LEU A 18 -3.62 7.00 -19.69
CA LEU A 18 -5.03 7.08 -19.32
C LEU A 18 -5.37 8.48 -18.83
N LYS A 19 -6.60 8.90 -19.10
CA LYS A 19 -7.17 10.13 -18.53
C LYS A 19 -7.66 9.80 -17.11
N ASN A 20 -7.19 10.55 -16.12
CA ASN A 20 -7.67 10.42 -14.75
C ASN A 20 -8.99 11.18 -14.51
N LYS A 21 -9.53 11.07 -13.29
CA LYS A 21 -10.77 11.71 -12.87
C LYS A 21 -10.79 13.23 -13.10
N ASP A 22 -9.66 13.87 -12.85
CA ASP A 22 -9.49 15.33 -12.98
C ASP A 22 -9.26 15.76 -14.44
N GLY A 23 -9.24 14.80 -15.35
CA GLY A 23 -9.16 15.02 -16.79
C GLY A 23 -7.76 15.15 -17.37
N VAL A 24 -6.73 14.81 -16.60
CA VAL A 24 -5.32 14.82 -17.00
C VAL A 24 -4.94 13.47 -17.59
N PHE A 25 -4.26 13.48 -18.75
CA PHE A 25 -3.65 12.28 -19.31
C PHE A 25 -2.30 12.03 -18.64
N LEU A 26 -2.16 10.86 -18.02
CA LEU A 26 -0.96 10.43 -17.31
C LEU A 26 -0.37 9.20 -18.00
N GLN A 27 0.92 8.95 -17.78
CA GLN A 27 1.54 7.64 -18.02
C GLN A 27 1.54 6.81 -16.73
N PRO A 28 1.55 5.47 -16.82
CA PRO A 28 1.78 4.62 -15.64
C PRO A 28 3.17 4.88 -15.10
N ASP A 29 3.27 5.25 -13.83
CA ASP A 29 4.48 5.76 -13.20
C ASP A 29 4.37 5.72 -11.67
N ASP A 30 5.50 5.49 -10.99
CA ASP A 30 5.56 5.21 -9.56
C ASP A 30 5.01 6.39 -8.74
N GLU A 31 5.33 7.62 -9.11
CA GLU A 31 4.85 8.84 -8.48
C GLU A 31 3.33 9.00 -8.64
N ASN A 32 2.78 8.62 -9.79
CA ASN A 32 1.34 8.72 -10.05
C ASN A 32 0.52 7.67 -9.26
N PHE A 33 1.09 6.47 -9.04
CA PHE A 33 0.49 5.47 -8.16
C PHE A 33 0.55 5.90 -6.69
N LYS A 34 1.69 6.46 -6.25
CA LYS A 34 1.83 7.05 -4.89
C LYS A 34 0.84 8.17 -4.67
N ALA A 35 0.61 9.04 -5.65
CA ALA A 35 -0.36 10.13 -5.55
C ALA A 35 -1.79 9.60 -5.35
N ALA A 36 -2.19 8.55 -6.08
CA ALA A 36 -3.49 7.91 -5.88
C ALA A 36 -3.63 7.32 -4.46
N ALA A 37 -2.58 6.66 -3.95
CA ALA A 37 -2.57 6.10 -2.60
C ALA A 37 -2.57 7.20 -1.51
N ALA A 38 -1.83 8.29 -1.68
CA ALA A 38 -1.76 9.38 -0.70
C ALA A 38 -3.07 10.15 -0.54
N ASN A 39 -3.87 10.24 -1.62
CA ASN A 39 -5.17 10.93 -1.60
C ASN A 39 -6.30 10.09 -0.98
N ALA A 40 -6.02 8.85 -0.59
CA ALA A 40 -7.04 7.91 -0.17
C ALA A 40 -7.36 8.02 1.34
N GLU A 41 -8.63 7.81 1.68
CA GLU A 41 -9.15 7.91 3.05
C GLU A 41 -9.02 6.58 3.80
N TRP A 42 -7.79 6.09 3.95
CA TRP A 42 -7.44 4.79 4.53
C TRP A 42 -8.10 4.48 5.88
N THR A 43 -8.12 5.45 6.79
CA THR A 43 -8.61 5.24 8.16
C THR A 43 -10.14 5.27 8.27
N LYS A 44 -10.85 5.77 7.26
CA LYS A 44 -12.32 5.79 7.22
C LYS A 44 -12.91 4.49 6.67
N THR A 45 -12.08 3.61 6.12
CA THR A 45 -12.51 2.33 5.55
C THR A 45 -12.09 1.17 6.45
N PRO A 46 -13.00 0.28 6.87
CA PRO A 46 -12.66 -0.87 7.70
C PRO A 46 -11.53 -1.71 7.09
N GLY A 47 -10.51 -1.99 7.90
CA GLY A 47 -9.38 -2.83 7.50
C GLY A 47 -8.56 -2.27 6.34
N PHE A 48 -8.60 -0.96 6.09
CA PHE A 48 -7.91 -0.31 4.96
C PHE A 48 -8.37 -0.79 3.59
N GLY A 49 -9.58 -1.37 3.47
CA GLY A 49 -10.12 -1.88 2.20
C GLY A 49 -10.52 -0.80 1.20
N VAL A 50 -9.63 0.16 0.93
CA VAL A 50 -9.88 1.30 0.06
C VAL A 50 -9.77 0.88 -1.40
N VAL A 51 -10.69 1.41 -2.22
CA VAL A 51 -10.64 1.28 -3.67
C VAL A 51 -9.86 2.48 -4.22
N LEU A 52 -8.69 2.21 -4.81
CA LEU A 52 -7.79 3.25 -5.34
C LEU A 52 -7.98 3.53 -6.84
N THR A 53 -9.04 3.01 -7.45
CA THR A 53 -9.37 3.26 -8.85
C THR A 53 -10.12 4.58 -9.00
N ASP A 54 -9.79 5.35 -10.04
CA ASP A 54 -10.42 6.64 -10.37
C ASP A 54 -10.46 7.64 -9.20
N MET A 55 -9.38 7.66 -8.42
CA MET A 55 -9.14 8.64 -7.35
C MET A 55 -9.02 10.07 -7.94
N SER A 56 -9.44 11.07 -7.16
CA SER A 56 -9.20 12.47 -7.50
C SER A 56 -7.73 12.84 -7.32
N GLY A 57 -7.33 13.94 -7.97
CA GLY A 57 -5.98 14.47 -7.93
C GLY A 57 -5.31 14.44 -9.31
N LYS A 58 -4.71 15.57 -9.69
CA LYS A 58 -4.10 15.76 -11.02
C LYS A 58 -3.01 14.74 -11.37
N ALA A 59 -2.33 14.19 -10.37
CA ALA A 59 -1.30 13.17 -10.53
C ALA A 59 -1.78 11.74 -10.19
N ALA A 60 -3.04 11.53 -9.85
CA ALA A 60 -3.53 10.20 -9.48
C ALA A 60 -3.72 9.32 -10.73
N TRP A 61 -2.98 8.22 -10.81
CA TRP A 61 -3.21 7.22 -11.86
C TRP A 61 -4.55 6.50 -11.65
N PRO A 62 -5.41 6.39 -12.68
CA PRO A 62 -6.80 5.93 -12.50
C PRO A 62 -6.95 4.43 -12.22
N ILE A 63 -5.93 3.60 -12.43
CA ILE A 63 -5.97 2.15 -12.17
C ILE A 63 -4.86 1.78 -11.20
N THR A 64 -5.04 2.17 -9.93
CA THR A 64 -4.11 1.86 -8.83
C THR A 64 -4.75 0.84 -7.89
N GLY A 65 -3.95 -0.03 -7.29
CA GLY A 65 -4.40 -1.01 -6.29
C GLY A 65 -3.36 -1.21 -5.21
N ALA A 66 -3.81 -1.54 -4.01
CA ALA A 66 -2.96 -1.98 -2.91
C ALA A 66 -3.05 -3.51 -2.75
N SER A 67 -1.95 -4.11 -2.31
CA SER A 67 -1.91 -5.48 -1.81
C SER A 67 -1.87 -5.48 -0.29
N TYR A 68 -2.41 -6.52 0.33
CA TYR A 68 -2.65 -6.54 1.77
C TYR A 68 -2.03 -7.76 2.43
N ILE A 69 -1.56 -7.55 3.66
CA ILE A 69 -1.20 -8.61 4.59
C ILE A 69 -2.36 -8.79 5.56
N LEU A 70 -2.78 -10.04 5.75
CA LEU A 70 -3.83 -10.39 6.70
C LEU A 70 -3.22 -10.93 7.99
N MET A 71 -3.72 -10.43 9.12
CA MET A 71 -3.34 -10.89 10.45
C MET A 71 -4.59 -11.06 11.32
N HIS A 72 -4.58 -12.07 12.18
CA HIS A 72 -5.59 -12.20 13.22
C HIS A 72 -5.50 -11.01 14.20
N LYS A 73 -6.64 -10.45 14.60
CA LYS A 73 -6.64 -9.36 15.61
C LYS A 73 -6.12 -9.84 16.97
N THR A 74 -6.54 -11.05 17.35
CA THR A 74 -6.00 -11.76 18.52
C THR A 74 -4.94 -12.75 18.04
N GLN A 75 -3.70 -12.50 18.41
CA GLN A 75 -2.56 -13.36 18.12
C GLN A 75 -2.46 -14.43 19.21
N ALA A 76 -2.71 -15.69 18.83
CA ALA A 76 -2.58 -16.82 19.73
C ALA A 76 -1.15 -16.93 20.29
N ASP A 77 -0.16 -16.65 19.44
CA ASP A 77 1.23 -16.45 19.83
C ASP A 77 1.59 -14.97 19.64
N GLY A 78 1.56 -14.22 20.74
CA GLY A 78 1.88 -12.78 20.74
C GLY A 78 3.32 -12.47 20.38
N VAL A 79 4.28 -13.38 20.66
CA VAL A 79 5.69 -13.21 20.31
C VAL A 79 5.85 -13.32 18.79
N LYS A 80 5.29 -14.36 18.18
CA LYS A 80 5.30 -14.53 16.73
C LYS A 80 4.61 -13.36 16.03
N GLY A 81 3.43 -12.95 16.51
CA GLY A 81 2.72 -11.79 15.97
C GLY A 81 3.57 -10.52 15.99
N LYS A 82 4.28 -10.26 17.09
CA LYS A 82 5.17 -9.10 17.21
C LYS A 82 6.36 -9.14 16.26
N GLU A 83 6.99 -10.30 16.05
CA GLU A 83 8.11 -10.41 15.10
C GLU A 83 7.66 -10.20 13.65
N VAL A 84 6.44 -10.65 13.29
CA VAL A 84 5.84 -10.34 11.98
C VAL A 84 5.67 -8.82 11.79
N LEU A 85 5.18 -8.11 12.82
CA LEU A 85 5.04 -6.66 12.77
C LEU A 85 6.40 -5.95 12.66
N LYS A 86 7.42 -6.41 13.39
CA LYS A 86 8.79 -5.89 13.24
C LYS A 86 9.33 -6.07 11.84
N PHE A 87 9.06 -7.21 11.19
CA PHE A 87 9.49 -7.44 9.81
C PHE A 87 8.87 -6.41 8.86
N PHE A 88 7.57 -6.18 8.93
CA PHE A 88 6.91 -5.18 8.06
C PHE A 88 7.25 -3.74 8.44
N ASP A 89 7.45 -3.43 9.72
CA ASP A 89 7.97 -2.13 10.16
C ASP A 89 9.37 -1.86 9.61
N TRP A 90 10.25 -2.88 9.64
CA TRP A 90 11.57 -2.78 9.03
C TRP A 90 11.48 -2.61 7.52
N ALA A 91 10.57 -3.33 6.85
CA ALA A 91 10.35 -3.23 5.42
C ALA A 91 9.86 -1.82 5.03
N TYR A 92 8.95 -1.21 5.79
CA TYR A 92 8.53 0.19 5.55
C TYR A 92 9.66 1.20 5.78
N LYS A 93 10.59 0.93 6.71
CA LYS A 93 11.69 1.85 7.02
C LYS A 93 12.89 1.74 6.09
N ASN A 94 13.17 0.56 5.56
CA ASN A 94 14.43 0.25 4.89
C ASN A 94 14.23 -0.41 3.51
N GLY A 95 13.01 -0.80 3.17
CA GLY A 95 12.70 -1.63 2.01
C GLY A 95 12.40 -0.86 0.72
N ASP A 96 12.28 0.47 0.76
CA ASP A 96 11.86 1.27 -0.40
C ASP A 96 12.74 1.06 -1.64
N ALA A 97 14.05 1.02 -1.46
CA ALA A 97 14.99 0.78 -2.55
C ALA A 97 14.81 -0.62 -3.16
N ALA A 98 14.61 -1.64 -2.32
CA ALA A 98 14.39 -3.01 -2.78
C ALA A 98 13.03 -3.18 -3.46
N ALA A 99 11.99 -2.48 -2.97
CA ALA A 99 10.69 -2.45 -3.61
C ALA A 99 10.80 -1.83 -5.02
N ALA A 100 11.47 -0.69 -5.13
CA ALA A 100 11.68 -0.01 -6.41
C ALA A 100 12.52 -0.84 -7.39
N GLU A 101 13.55 -1.58 -6.92
CA GLU A 101 14.33 -2.49 -7.76
C GLU A 101 13.48 -3.65 -8.32
N LEU A 102 12.48 -4.08 -7.57
CA LEU A 102 11.49 -5.06 -8.00
C LEU A 102 10.29 -4.44 -8.75
N ASP A 103 10.38 -3.14 -9.09
CA ASP A 103 9.36 -2.33 -9.74
C ASP A 103 8.03 -2.24 -8.97
N TYR A 104 8.06 -2.46 -7.65
CA TYR A 104 6.96 -2.15 -6.74
C TYR A 104 7.03 -0.71 -6.27
N VAL A 105 5.86 -0.13 -6.04
CA VAL A 105 5.70 1.23 -5.55
C VAL A 105 5.81 1.25 -4.01
N PRO A 106 6.81 1.92 -3.42
CA PRO A 106 6.86 2.10 -1.97
C PRO A 106 5.61 2.82 -1.45
N MET A 107 5.11 2.33 -0.31
CA MET A 107 3.93 2.93 0.33
C MET A 107 4.30 4.30 0.92
N PRO A 108 3.49 5.36 0.70
CA PRO A 108 3.80 6.68 1.25
C PRO A 108 3.86 6.70 2.79
N ASP A 109 4.78 7.49 3.36
CA ASP A 109 5.00 7.61 4.82
C ASP A 109 3.72 7.93 5.61
N VAL A 110 2.83 8.74 5.02
CA VAL A 110 1.55 9.08 5.65
C VAL A 110 0.67 7.84 5.84
N VAL A 111 0.71 6.90 4.92
CA VAL A 111 -0.07 5.65 4.96
C VAL A 111 0.59 4.64 5.87
N THR A 112 1.93 4.48 5.81
CA THR A 112 2.65 3.55 6.70
C THR A 112 2.47 3.92 8.18
N LYS A 113 2.43 5.22 8.50
CA LYS A 113 2.09 5.70 9.84
C LYS A 113 0.68 5.31 10.27
N GLN A 114 -0.32 5.46 9.40
CA GLN A 114 -1.71 5.06 9.68
C GLN A 114 -1.80 3.54 9.94
N VAL A 115 -1.06 2.73 9.19
CA VAL A 115 -0.97 1.28 9.38
C VAL A 115 -0.37 0.94 10.75
N GLN A 116 0.75 1.56 11.13
CA GLN A 116 1.39 1.35 12.43
C GLN A 116 0.47 1.75 13.60
N ASP A 117 -0.28 2.84 13.47
CA ASP A 117 -1.24 3.26 14.50
C ASP A 117 -2.43 2.29 14.61
N ALA A 118 -2.89 1.74 13.48
CA ALA A 118 -3.89 0.68 13.49
C ALA A 118 -3.38 -0.62 14.13
N TRP A 119 -2.10 -0.97 13.98
CA TRP A 119 -1.52 -2.13 14.67
C TRP A 119 -1.60 -1.96 16.20
N LYS A 120 -1.16 -0.81 16.73
CA LYS A 120 -1.23 -0.49 18.17
C LYS A 120 -2.65 -0.59 18.72
N ALA A 121 -3.63 -0.10 17.95
CA ALA A 121 -5.03 -0.08 18.37
C ALA A 121 -5.69 -1.46 18.33
N ASN A 122 -5.34 -2.32 17.37
CA ASN A 122 -6.15 -3.48 17.01
C ASN A 122 -5.48 -4.84 17.21
N LEU A 123 -4.16 -4.93 17.31
CA LEU A 123 -3.45 -6.20 17.39
C LEU A 123 -3.02 -6.52 18.83
N LYS A 124 -3.57 -7.60 19.37
CA LYS A 124 -3.41 -7.99 20.77
C LYS A 124 -3.05 -9.47 20.89
N ASP A 125 -2.42 -9.85 22.00
CA ASP A 125 -2.23 -11.26 22.36
C ASP A 125 -3.51 -11.86 22.96
N ALA A 126 -3.48 -13.15 23.29
CA ALA A 126 -4.60 -13.86 23.91
C ALA A 126 -5.02 -13.30 25.28
N ALA A 127 -4.15 -12.56 25.97
CA ALA A 127 -4.44 -11.86 27.22
C ALA A 127 -4.98 -10.44 27.01
N GLY A 128 -5.14 -10.00 25.76
CA GLY A 128 -5.64 -8.68 25.40
C GLY A 128 -4.59 -7.56 25.46
N LYS A 129 -3.31 -7.88 25.65
CA LYS A 129 -2.22 -6.90 25.64
C LYS A 129 -1.83 -6.57 24.20
N ALA A 130 -1.62 -5.29 23.89
CA ALA A 130 -1.14 -4.87 22.58
C ALA A 130 0.24 -5.51 22.27
N ILE A 131 0.42 -6.00 21.05
CA ILE A 131 1.68 -6.61 20.60
C ILE A 131 2.61 -5.63 19.86
N TRP A 132 2.12 -4.41 19.61
CA TRP A 132 2.81 -3.30 18.98
C TRP A 132 2.52 -2.02 19.77
#